data_AF-A0A5K0V9L6-F1
#
_entry.id   AF-A0A5K0V9L6-F1
#
_cell.length_a   1.000
_cell.length_b   1.000
_cell.length_c   1.000
_cell.angle_alpha   90.00
_cell.angle_beta   90.00
_cell.angle_gamma   90.00
#
_symmetry.space_group_name_H-M   'P 1'
#
loop_
_entity.id
_entity.type
_entity.pdbx_description
1 polymer ?
#
loop_
_entity_poly.entity_id
_entity_poly.type
_entity_poly.pdbx_seq_one_letter_code
_entity_poly.pdbx_strand_id
1 'polypeptide(L)'
;LKHLIAKTEEEYIQLAIQLASDISALSTLRMTLRELMLKSPVCDGPKFAQSLESTYRRLWRRYCRGEMPAQKQLDMMQQAAAEKPLLKVSDSTVVKVNGINPVATSIPNHSTPGSGNQ
;
A
#
# COMPACT_ATOMS: atom_id res chain seq x y z
N LEU A 1 -24.82 -7.78 -11.44
CA LEU A 1 -24.25 -7.24 -12.69
C LEU A 1 -22.88 -7.87 -13.05
N LYS A 2 -22.63 -9.16 -12.72
CA LYS A 2 -21.32 -9.79 -13.01
C LYS A 2 -21.05 -9.97 -14.52
N HIS A 3 -22.11 -10.07 -15.31
CA HIS A 3 -22.05 -10.17 -16.77
C HIS A 3 -21.65 -8.85 -17.46
N LEU A 4 -21.37 -7.77 -16.71
CA LEU A 4 -20.88 -6.49 -17.26
C LEU A 4 -19.35 -6.35 -17.16
N ILE A 5 -18.64 -7.38 -16.70
CA ILE A 5 -17.20 -7.34 -16.45
C ILE A 5 -16.50 -8.26 -17.44
N ALA A 6 -15.85 -7.68 -18.44
CA ALA A 6 -15.00 -8.40 -19.37
C ALA A 6 -13.61 -8.65 -18.77
N LYS A 7 -12.98 -9.77 -19.15
CA LYS A 7 -11.64 -10.18 -18.73
C LYS A 7 -10.59 -10.02 -19.83
N THR A 8 -11.03 -9.91 -21.08
CA THR A 8 -10.17 -9.64 -22.25
C THR A 8 -10.78 -8.53 -23.11
N GLU A 9 -9.99 -8.01 -24.05
CA GLU A 9 -10.43 -6.99 -24.99
C GLU A 9 -11.50 -7.53 -25.94
N GLU A 10 -11.32 -8.73 -26.48
CA GLU A 10 -12.31 -9.38 -27.35
C GLU A 10 -13.64 -9.58 -26.63
N GLU A 11 -13.61 -10.00 -25.36
CA GLU A 11 -14.83 -10.17 -24.55
C GLU A 11 -15.54 -8.82 -24.33
N TYR A 12 -14.79 -7.73 -24.13
CA TYR A 12 -15.35 -6.39 -23.99
C TYR A 12 -16.09 -5.96 -25.26
N ILE A 13 -15.49 -6.16 -26.44
CA ILE A 13 -16.11 -5.82 -27.74
C ILE A 13 -17.40 -6.62 -27.94
N GLN A 14 -17.34 -7.93 -27.72
CA GLN A 14 -18.51 -8.80 -27.88
C GLN A 14 -19.65 -8.41 -26.94
N LEU A 15 -19.33 -8.12 -25.68
CA LEU A 15 -20.31 -7.70 -24.68
C LEU A 15 -20.94 -6.35 -25.02
N ALA A 16 -20.15 -5.40 -25.52
CA ALA A 16 -20.65 -4.10 -25.96
C ALA A 16 -21.63 -4.23 -27.14
N ILE A 17 -21.30 -5.07 -28.13
CA ILE A 17 -22.18 -5.37 -29.27
C ILE A 17 -23.49 -6.01 -28.78
N GLN A 18 -23.40 -6.99 -27.89
CA GLN A 18 -24.57 -7.68 -27.33
C GLN A 18 -25.49 -6.74 -26.55
N LEU A 19 -24.93 -5.83 -25.75
CA LEU A 19 -25.72 -4.86 -24.99
C LEU A 19 -26.34 -3.79 -25.91
N ALA A 20 -25.65 -3.40 -26.98
CA ALA A 20 -26.14 -2.40 -27.93
C ALA A 20 -27.21 -2.96 -28.88
N SER A 21 -27.19 -4.26 -29.17
CA SER A 21 -28.16 -4.89 -30.08
C SER A 21 -29.53 -5.13 -29.44
N ASP A 22 -29.61 -5.28 -28.11
CA ASP A 22 -30.88 -5.44 -27.38
C ASP A 22 -31.27 -4.16 -26.62
N ILE A 23 -31.95 -3.26 -27.34
CA ILE A 23 -32.41 -1.96 -26.82
C ILE A 23 -33.44 -2.14 -25.67
N SER A 24 -34.27 -3.18 -25.72
CA SER A 24 -35.32 -3.43 -24.72
C SER A 24 -34.70 -3.85 -23.38
N ALA A 25 -33.76 -4.79 -23.42
CA ALA A 25 -33.00 -5.19 -22.24
C ALA A 25 -32.19 -4.02 -21.67
N LEU A 26 -31.55 -3.22 -22.53
CA LEU A 26 -30.78 -2.04 -22.12
C LEU A 26 -31.65 -0.97 -21.46
N SER A 27 -32.85 -0.71 -21.97
CA SER A 27 -33.83 0.19 -21.34
C SER A 27 -34.21 -0.30 -19.93
N THR A 28 -34.56 -1.58 -19.81
CA THR A 28 -34.92 -2.22 -18.54
C THR A 28 -33.77 -2.13 -17.52
N LEU A 29 -32.54 -2.42 -17.96
CA LEU A 29 -31.36 -2.28 -17.13
C LEU A 29 -31.17 -0.84 -16.65
N ARG A 30 -31.30 0.16 -17.54
CA ARG A 30 -31.15 1.57 -17.16
C ARG A 30 -32.21 2.04 -16.17
N MET A 31 -33.45 1.57 -16.31
CA MET A 31 -34.54 1.89 -15.38
C MET A 31 -34.28 1.33 -13.98
N THR A 32 -33.77 0.11 -13.89
CA THR A 32 -33.53 -0.58 -12.61
C THR A 32 -32.19 -0.21 -11.96
N LEU A 33 -31.22 0.31 -12.72
CA LEU A 33 -29.87 0.56 -12.25
C LEU A 33 -29.81 1.52 -11.05
N ARG A 34 -30.66 2.55 -11.00
CA ARG A 34 -30.68 3.50 -9.87
C ARG A 34 -31.02 2.79 -8.56
N GLU A 35 -32.03 1.93 -8.57
CA GLU A 35 -32.43 1.17 -7.39
C GLU A 35 -31.35 0.17 -6.97
N LEU A 36 -30.73 -0.50 -7.93
CA LEU A 36 -29.61 -1.42 -7.69
C LEU A 36 -28.41 -0.70 -7.06
N MET A 37 -28.10 0.52 -7.51
CA MET A 37 -27.03 1.34 -6.94
C MET A 37 -27.37 1.79 -5.52
N LEU A 38 -28.59 2.26 -5.26
CA LEU A 38 -29.02 2.65 -3.92
C LEU A 38 -28.95 1.50 -2.90
N LYS A 39 -29.21 0.27 -3.34
CA LYS A 39 -29.08 -0.95 -2.52
C LYS A 39 -27.64 -1.47 -2.42
N SER A 40 -26.72 -0.94 -3.22
CA SER A 40 -25.33 -1.40 -3.27
C SER A 40 -24.51 -0.80 -2.12
N PRO A 41 -23.54 -1.55 -1.54
CA PRO A 41 -22.57 -1.01 -0.60
C PRO A 41 -21.76 0.19 -1.13
N VAL A 42 -21.68 0.36 -2.46
CA VAL A 42 -21.01 1.49 -3.11
C VAL A 42 -21.67 2.82 -2.75
N CYS A 43 -22.99 2.86 -2.60
CA CYS A 43 -23.74 4.06 -2.23
C CYS A 43 -24.04 4.12 -0.72
N ASP A 44 -23.65 3.12 0.07
CA ASP A 44 -23.79 3.12 1.52
C ASP A 44 -22.60 3.84 2.18
N GLY A 45 -22.64 5.17 2.14
CA GLY A 45 -21.61 6.05 2.68
C GLY A 45 -21.28 5.80 4.17
N PRO A 46 -22.28 5.75 5.08
CA PRO A 46 -22.03 5.50 6.49
C PRO A 46 -21.32 4.16 6.75
N LYS A 47 -21.76 3.08 6.10
CA LYS A 47 -21.11 1.77 6.26
C LYS A 47 -19.69 1.75 5.70
N PHE A 48 -19.46 2.44 4.57
CA PHE A 48 -18.13 2.63 4.02
C PHE A 48 -17.22 3.37 4.99
N ALA A 49 -17.67 4.51 5.54
CA ALA A 49 -16.90 5.31 6.49
C ALA A 49 -16.54 4.52 7.76
N GLN A 50 -17.49 3.79 8.35
CA GLN A 50 -17.22 2.95 9.52
C GLN A 50 -16.16 1.87 9.24
N SER A 51 -16.22 1.23 8.07
CA SER A 51 -15.23 0.25 7.65
C SER A 51 -13.84 0.89 7.47
N LEU A 52 -13.80 2.08 6.88
CA LEU A 52 -12.57 2.85 6.69
C LEU A 52 -11.94 3.26 8.01
N GLU A 53 -12.70 3.87 8.91
CA GLU A 53 -12.26 4.28 10.25
C GLU A 53 -11.76 3.09 11.07
N SER A 54 -12.49 1.98 11.02
CA SER A 54 -12.08 0.73 11.68
C SER A 54 -10.74 0.24 11.13
N THR A 55 -10.53 0.36 9.82
CA THR A 55 -9.27 -0.03 9.16
C THR A 55 -8.13 0.88 9.56
N TYR A 56 -8.31 2.20 9.54
CA TYR A 56 -7.32 3.15 10.02
C TYR A 56 -6.96 2.93 11.47
N ARG A 57 -7.95 2.71 12.34
CA ARG A 57 -7.70 2.42 13.76
C ARG A 57 -6.94 1.10 13.95
N ARG A 58 -7.17 0.08 13.11
CA ARG A 58 -6.34 -1.14 13.11
C ARG A 58 -4.91 -0.84 12.68
N LEU A 59 -4.71 -0.11 11.59
CA LEU A 59 -3.38 0.27 11.09
C LEU A 59 -2.60 1.08 12.12
N TRP A 60 -3.24 2.06 12.76
CA TRP A 60 -2.64 2.87 13.82
C TRP A 60 -2.17 2.00 15.00
N ARG A 61 -3.02 1.10 15.49
CA ARG A 61 -2.63 0.20 16.59
C ARG A 61 -1.47 -0.72 16.21
N ARG A 62 -1.42 -1.21 14.97
CA ARG A 62 -0.30 -2.01 14.47
C ARG A 62 1.00 -1.21 14.47
N TYR A 63 0.94 0.04 13.99
CA TYR A 63 2.07 0.96 14.01
C TYR A 63 2.56 1.23 15.44
N CYS A 64 1.67 1.52 16.39
CA CYS A 64 2.04 1.71 17.80
C CYS A 64 2.71 0.49 18.43
N ARG A 65 2.40 -0.74 17.95
CA ARG A 65 3.05 -1.98 18.39
C ARG A 65 4.38 -2.25 17.69
N GLY A 66 4.84 -1.36 16.80
CA GLY A 66 6.05 -1.56 16.01
C GLY A 66 5.92 -2.64 14.93
N GLU A 67 4.70 -3.06 14.57
CA GLU A 67 4.52 -4.01 13.48
C GLU A 67 4.93 -3.36 12.15
N MET A 68 5.70 -4.09 11.35
CA MET A 68 6.07 -3.61 10.02
C MET A 68 4.84 -3.56 9.09
N PRO A 69 4.73 -2.51 8.24
CA PRO A 69 3.72 -2.48 7.19
C PRO A 69 3.81 -3.73 6.30
N ALA A 70 2.66 -4.23 5.86
CA ALA A 70 2.59 -5.45 5.05
C ALA A 70 3.43 -5.37 3.77
N GLN A 71 3.54 -4.18 3.17
CA GLN A 71 4.40 -3.95 2.02
C GLN A 71 5.87 -4.28 2.32
N LYS A 72 6.40 -3.74 3.43
CA LYS A 72 7.78 -3.98 3.85
C LYS A 72 8.01 -5.45 4.20
N GLN A 73 7.01 -6.12 4.77
CA GLN A 73 7.07 -7.57 5.02
C GLN A 73 7.17 -8.36 3.71
N LEU A 74 6.36 -8.00 2.70
CA LEU A 74 6.39 -8.65 1.39
C LEU A 74 7.73 -8.44 0.69
N ASP A 75 8.27 -7.22 0.70
CA ASP A 75 9.57 -6.89 0.10
C ASP A 75 10.70 -7.71 0.76
N MET A 76 10.68 -7.83 2.09
CA MET A 76 11.65 -8.66 2.83
C MET A 76 11.52 -10.15 2.53
N MET A 77 10.30 -10.67 2.38
CA MET A 77 10.07 -12.07 1.99
C MET A 77 10.53 -12.36 0.55
N GLN A 78 10.32 -11.40 -0.37
CA GLN A 78 10.78 -11.51 -1.75
C GLN A 78 12.32 -11.46 -1.85
N GLN A 79 12.97 -10.62 -1.04
CA GLN A 79 14.44 -10.55 -0.96
C GLN A 79 15.04 -11.82 -0.34
N ALA A 80 14.44 -12.34 0.74
CA ALA A 80 14.86 -13.60 1.35
C ALA A 80 14.68 -14.81 0.41
N ALA A 81 13.69 -14.78 -0.48
CA ALA A 81 13.50 -15.80 -1.51
C ALA A 81 14.49 -15.67 -2.70
N ALA A 82 15.11 -14.49 -2.88
CA ALA A 82 16.10 -14.22 -3.93
C ALA A 82 17.54 -14.54 -3.50
N GLU A 83 17.84 -14.57 -2.19
CA GLU A 83 19.15 -15.00 -1.68
C GLU A 83 19.25 -16.54 -1.61
N LYS A 84 19.61 -17.17 -2.73
CA LYS A 84 20.16 -18.54 -2.73
C LYS A 84 21.47 -18.56 -1.93
N PRO A 85 21.70 -19.52 -1.01
CA PRO A 85 22.98 -19.61 -0.31
C PRO A 85 24.05 -20.10 -1.29
N LEU A 86 24.83 -19.19 -1.85
CA LEU A 86 26.09 -19.54 -2.49
C LEU A 86 27.12 -19.75 -1.37
N LEU A 87 27.35 -21.03 -1.05
CA LEU A 87 28.51 -21.49 -0.30
C LEU A 87 29.78 -20.77 -0.80
N LYS A 88 30.43 -19.98 0.06
CA LYS A 88 31.85 -19.63 -0.11
C LYS A 88 32.65 -20.42 0.91
N VAL A 89 33.10 -21.59 0.48
CA VAL A 89 34.13 -22.37 1.16
C VAL A 89 35.50 -21.84 0.73
N SER A 90 36.40 -21.60 1.71
CA SER A 90 37.87 -21.45 1.63
C SER A 90 38.44 -20.29 0.77
N ASP A 91 39.55 -19.60 1.08
CA ASP A 91 40.60 -19.72 2.11
C ASP A 91 41.37 -18.37 2.22
N SER A 92 42.09 -18.18 3.34
CA SER A 92 43.20 -17.25 3.69
C SER A 92 43.70 -16.21 2.65
N THR A 93 44.13 -14.97 2.97
CA THR A 93 45.33 -14.66 3.77
C THR A 93 45.57 -13.13 3.92
N VAL A 94 46.20 -12.72 5.02
CA VAL A 94 47.04 -11.52 5.29
C VAL A 94 46.40 -10.19 5.75
N VAL A 95 46.68 -9.90 7.03
CA VAL A 95 46.60 -8.64 7.76
C VAL A 95 47.53 -7.56 7.20
N LYS A 96 47.08 -6.30 7.13
CA LYS A 96 47.97 -5.13 7.24
C LYS A 96 47.35 -4.05 8.12
N VAL A 97 48.12 -3.67 9.13
CA VAL A 97 47.77 -2.81 10.26
C VAL A 97 48.36 -1.41 10.07
N ASN A 98 47.60 -0.42 10.55
CA ASN A 98 47.93 0.95 10.97
C ASN A 98 48.08 2.10 9.95
N GLY A 99 47.39 3.20 10.29
CA GLY A 99 47.82 4.55 9.92
C GLY A 99 46.82 5.71 10.10
N ILE A 100 46.61 6.14 11.36
CA ILE A 100 46.37 7.56 11.76
C ILE A 100 44.99 8.19 11.45
N ASN A 101 44.21 8.48 12.51
CA ASN A 101 43.03 9.38 12.50
C ASN A 101 43.46 10.87 12.45
N PRO A 102 42.56 11.77 12.03
CA PRO A 102 42.32 12.92 12.89
C PRO A 102 40.84 13.18 13.20
N VAL A 103 40.67 13.96 14.26
CA VAL A 103 39.52 14.12 15.13
C VAL A 103 38.68 15.35 14.75
N ALA A 104 37.38 15.24 15.06
CA ALA A 104 36.38 16.26 15.44
C ALA A 104 36.29 17.62 14.72
N THR A 105 35.05 17.98 14.35
CA THR A 105 34.51 19.31 14.68
C THR A 105 33.02 19.23 15.00
N SER A 106 32.71 19.43 16.28
CA SER A 106 31.38 19.72 16.82
C SER A 106 30.88 21.09 16.35
N ILE A 107 29.58 21.24 16.08
CA ILE A 107 28.93 22.55 15.93
C ILE A 107 27.98 22.77 17.12
N PRO A 108 27.94 23.98 17.73
CA PRO A 108 27.47 24.19 19.10
C PRO A 108 25.96 24.42 19.20
N ASN A 109 25.39 24.00 20.33
CA ASN A 109 24.12 24.51 20.84
C ASN A 109 24.25 26.01 21.16
N HIS A 110 23.29 26.83 20.71
CA HIS A 110 23.07 28.14 21.29
C HIS A 110 21.77 28.07 22.11
N SER A 111 21.92 28.22 23.42
CA SER A 111 20.86 28.63 24.33
C SER A 111 21.22 30.04 24.77
N THR A 112 20.32 31.00 24.58
CA THR A 112 20.48 32.36 25.11
C THR A 112 19.53 32.52 26.30
N PRO A 113 19.98 33.11 27.43
CA PRO A 113 19.29 33.10 28.71
C PRO A 113 18.42 34.36 28.90
N GLY A 114 17.61 34.34 29.96
CA GLY A 114 16.47 35.23 30.18
C GLY A 114 16.72 36.54 30.94
N SER A 115 15.62 37.26 31.11
CA SER A 115 15.31 38.29 32.13
C SER A 115 13.79 38.51 32.00
N GLY A 116 12.92 38.37 32.99
CA GLY A 116 13.08 38.73 34.40
C GLY A 116 12.56 40.16 34.58
N ASN A 117 11.25 40.32 34.84
CA ASN A 117 10.69 41.24 35.84
C ASN A 117 9.16 41.22 35.83
N GLN A 118 8.62 41.08 37.05
CA GLN A 118 7.38 41.63 37.62
C GLN A 118 6.21 41.95 36.69
#